data_AF-A0A354XZN3-F1
#
_entry.id   AF-A0A354XZN3-F1
#
_cell.length_a   1.000
_cell.length_b   1.000
_cell.length_c   1.000
_cell.angle_alpha   90.00
_cell.angle_beta   90.00
_cell.angle_gamma   90.00
#
_symmetry.space_group_name_H-M   'P 1'
#
loop_
_entity.id
_entity.type
_entity.pdbx_description
1 polymer ?
#
loop_
_entity_poly.entity_id
_entity_poly.type
_entity_poly.pdbx_seq_one_letter_code
_entity_poly.pdbx_strand_id
1 'polypeptide(L)'
;MPGREFQGDFLDSVSAGNENPKSCPYHCIKTCDYSKSPYCIIKALYNASKGRMNRGYAFAGANAYLTEKISSVREVISKLKKEFIAAEFLSGKEIAH
;
A
#
# COMPACT_ATOMS: atom_id res chain seq x y z
N MET A 1 13.93 -1.13 0.33
CA MET A 1 12.79 -1.42 -0.55
C MET A 1 12.00 -0.14 -0.71
N PRO A 2 11.92 0.46 -1.91
CA PRO A 2 11.09 1.64 -2.10
C PRO A 2 9.61 1.23 -2.08
N GLY A 3 8.81 1.94 -1.29
CA GLY A 3 7.36 1.82 -1.22
C GLY A 3 6.76 3.22 -1.10
N ARG A 4 5.45 3.34 -1.39
CA ARG A 4 4.68 4.52 -1.03
C ARG A 4 3.63 4.09 -0.04
N GLU A 5 3.62 4.74 1.10
CA GLU A 5 2.77 4.40 2.23
C GLU A 5 2.13 5.65 2.82
N PHE A 6 1.05 5.44 3.58
CA PHE A 6 0.52 6.50 4.42
C PHE A 6 1.50 6.79 5.55
N GLN A 7 1.84 8.08 5.71
CA GLN A 7 2.64 8.53 6.84
C GLN A 7 1.89 8.28 8.16
N GLY A 8 2.64 7.95 9.22
CA GLY A 8 2.13 7.83 10.57
C GLY A 8 3.22 7.49 11.58
N ASP A 9 2.86 7.48 12.86
CA ASP A 9 3.77 7.38 13.99
C ASP A 9 4.79 6.24 13.89
N PHE A 10 4.38 5.09 13.35
CA PHE A 10 5.28 3.95 13.17
C PHE A 10 6.45 4.27 12.23
N LEU A 11 6.18 4.94 11.10
CA LEU A 11 7.22 5.29 10.12
C LEU A 11 8.13 6.41 10.63
N ASP A 12 7.60 7.32 11.46
CA ASP A 12 8.41 8.31 12.17
C ASP A 12 9.36 7.61 13.17
N SER A 13 8.85 6.63 13.91
CA SER A 13 9.64 5.79 14.83
C SER A 13 10.73 4.99 14.10
N VAL A 14 10.39 4.40 12.94
CA VAL A 14 11.36 3.74 12.05
C VAL A 14 12.45 4.70 11.61
N SER A 15 12.07 5.90 11.16
CA SER A 15 13.01 6.93 10.68
C SER A 15 13.93 7.43 11.80
N ALA A 16 13.44 7.44 13.04
CA ALA A 16 14.24 7.73 14.24
C ALA A 16 15.11 6.54 14.71
N GLY A 17 15.00 5.36 14.09
CA GLY A 17 15.81 4.18 14.41
C GLY A 17 15.30 3.33 15.59
N ASN A 18 14.05 3.52 16.03
CA ASN A 18 13.52 2.90 17.25
C ASN A 18 12.88 1.51 17.03
N GLU A 19 12.68 1.08 15.77
CA GLU A 19 11.89 -0.13 15.43
C GLU A 19 12.74 -1.34 14.99
N ASN A 20 14.06 -1.28 15.17
CA ASN A 20 15.00 -2.31 14.69
C ASN A 20 14.67 -3.71 15.26
N PRO A 21 14.59 -4.75 14.39
CA PRO A 21 14.23 -6.09 14.82
C PRO A 21 15.41 -6.81 15.49
N LYS A 22 15.15 -7.46 16.62
CA LYS A 22 16.16 -8.27 17.34
C LYS A 22 16.32 -9.70 16.76
N SER A 23 15.35 -10.16 16.00
CA SER A 23 15.33 -11.47 15.35
C SER A 23 14.35 -11.48 14.18
N CYS A 24 14.46 -12.47 13.29
CA CYS A 24 13.52 -12.69 12.19
C CYS A 24 12.66 -13.93 12.46
N PRO A 25 11.42 -13.79 12.97
CA PRO A 25 10.58 -14.95 13.29
C PRO A 25 9.87 -15.55 12.07
N TYR A 26 9.81 -14.84 10.94
CA TYR A 26 8.96 -15.23 9.79
C TYR A 26 9.73 -15.82 8.61
N HIS A 27 11.03 -15.53 8.49
CA HIS A 27 11.87 -15.98 7.37
C HIS A 27 11.22 -15.81 5.98
N CYS A 28 10.45 -14.73 5.81
CA CYS A 28 9.54 -14.53 4.67
C CYS A 28 10.23 -14.40 3.31
N ILE A 29 11.47 -13.89 3.28
CA ILE A 29 12.26 -13.71 2.06
C ILE A 29 13.67 -14.21 2.36
N LYS A 30 14.23 -15.03 1.47
CA LYS A 30 15.55 -15.65 1.62
C LYS A 30 16.69 -14.64 1.76
N THR A 31 16.57 -13.48 1.12
CA THR A 31 17.58 -12.42 1.09
C THR A 31 17.41 -11.37 2.20
N CYS A 32 16.46 -11.56 3.12
CA CYS A 32 16.25 -10.64 4.22
C CYS A 32 17.36 -10.76 5.27
N ASP A 33 18.13 -9.69 5.44
CA ASP A 33 19.04 -9.51 6.56
C ASP A 33 18.39 -8.59 7.60
N TYR A 34 17.81 -9.19 8.65
CA TYR A 34 17.12 -8.43 9.70
C TYR A 34 18.07 -7.51 10.47
N SER A 35 19.38 -7.82 10.52
CA SER A 35 20.37 -7.01 11.23
C SER A 35 20.63 -5.65 10.56
N LYS A 36 20.33 -5.56 9.25
CA LYS A 36 20.45 -4.33 8.44
C LYS A 36 19.10 -3.72 8.08
N SER A 37 18.01 -4.35 8.49
CA SER A 37 16.66 -3.90 8.16
C SER A 37 16.16 -2.96 9.26
N PRO A 38 15.61 -1.78 8.94
CA PRO A 38 15.16 -0.81 9.93
C PRO A 38 13.91 -1.27 10.72
N TYR A 39 13.20 -2.27 10.19
CA TYR A 39 12.06 -2.94 10.82
C TYR A 39 11.80 -4.28 10.11
N CYS A 40 10.91 -5.12 10.68
CA CYS A 40 10.41 -6.31 10.01
C CYS A 40 9.09 -6.01 9.26
N ILE A 41 9.12 -6.04 7.92
CA ILE A 41 7.95 -5.69 7.10
C ILE A 41 6.72 -6.58 7.37
N ILE A 42 6.90 -7.90 7.53
CA ILE A 42 5.77 -8.79 7.80
C ILE A 42 5.11 -8.48 9.14
N LYS A 43 5.90 -8.13 10.16
CA LYS A 43 5.37 -7.73 11.47
C LYS A 43 4.56 -6.44 11.36
N ALA A 44 5.06 -5.45 10.63
CA ALA A 44 4.38 -4.18 10.40
C ALA A 44 3.06 -4.37 9.63
N LEU A 45 3.08 -5.14 8.54
CA LEU A 45 1.89 -5.43 7.73
C LEU A 45 0.85 -6.27 8.48
N TYR A 46 1.30 -7.22 9.32
CA TYR A 46 0.42 -8.00 10.17
C TYR A 46 -0.23 -7.16 11.28
N ASN A 47 0.50 -6.19 11.84
CA ASN A 47 -0.08 -5.23 12.77
C ASN A 47 -1.12 -4.35 12.06
N ALA A 48 -0.80 -3.83 10.88
CA ALA A 48 -1.72 -3.02 10.08
C ALA A 48 -2.99 -3.78 9.70
N SER A 49 -2.90 -5.06 9.31
CA SER A 49 -4.08 -5.88 8.99
C SER A 49 -4.98 -6.12 10.21
N LYS A 50 -4.44 -6.02 11.43
CA LYS A 50 -5.18 -6.04 12.69
C LYS A 50 -5.65 -4.66 13.16
N GLY A 51 -5.49 -3.61 12.34
CA GLY A 51 -5.83 -2.23 12.69
C GLY A 51 -4.85 -1.54 13.64
N ARG A 52 -3.69 -2.15 13.93
CA ARG A 52 -2.67 -1.59 14.84
C ARG A 52 -1.70 -0.69 14.09
N MET A 53 -2.20 0.45 13.61
CA MET A 53 -1.45 1.40 12.78
C MET A 53 -0.33 2.12 13.55
N ASN A 54 -0.37 2.15 14.87
CA ASN A 54 0.76 2.64 15.68
C ASN A 54 2.01 1.74 15.64
N ARG A 55 1.89 0.52 15.10
CA ARG A 55 2.98 -0.45 14.95
C ARG A 55 3.03 -1.07 13.56
N GLY A 56 2.46 -0.37 12.58
CA GLY A 56 2.32 -0.84 11.21
C GLY A 56 2.02 0.33 10.28
N TYR A 57 1.88 0.04 9.01
CA TYR A 57 1.54 1.02 8.00
C TYR A 57 0.85 0.33 6.83
N ALA A 58 0.24 1.11 5.94
CA ALA A 58 -0.40 0.61 4.73
C ALA A 58 0.22 1.28 3.51
N PHE A 59 0.58 0.45 2.53
CA PHE A 59 0.99 0.94 1.22
C PHE A 59 -0.22 1.53 0.47
N ALA A 60 0.03 2.60 -0.28
CA ALA A 60 -1.00 3.27 -1.06
C ALA A 60 -0.42 3.96 -2.31
N GLY A 61 -1.23 4.05 -3.37
CA GLY A 61 -0.89 4.86 -4.53
C GLY A 61 -0.97 6.36 -4.23
N ALA A 62 -0.36 7.19 -5.07
CA ALA A 62 -0.36 8.65 -4.90
C ALA A 62 -1.77 9.27 -4.89
N ASN A 63 -2.74 8.62 -5.54
CA ASN A 63 -4.13 9.07 -5.65
C ASN A 63 -5.06 8.40 -4.63
N ALA A 64 -4.54 7.73 -3.60
CA ALA A 64 -5.37 7.04 -2.62
C ALA A 64 -6.34 7.98 -1.89
N TYR A 65 -5.98 9.25 -1.73
CA TYR A 65 -6.81 10.29 -1.13
C TYR A 65 -8.11 10.58 -1.92
N LEU A 66 -8.21 10.19 -3.19
CA LEU A 66 -9.43 10.34 -3.99
C LEU A 66 -10.52 9.30 -3.63
N THR A 67 -10.21 8.34 -2.76
CA THR A 67 -11.17 7.28 -2.37
C THR A 67 -12.01 7.74 -1.21
N GLU A 68 -13.31 7.98 -1.44
CA GLU A 68 -14.23 8.53 -0.43
C GLU A 68 -15.16 7.48 0.19
N LYS A 69 -15.24 6.27 -0.38
CA LYS A 69 -16.12 5.21 0.11
C LYS A 69 -15.56 3.82 -0.11
N ILE A 70 -15.96 2.89 0.75
CA ILE A 70 -15.77 1.46 0.51
C ILE A 70 -16.62 1.06 -0.70
N SER A 71 -15.98 0.45 -1.69
CA SER A 71 -16.65 -0.01 -2.92
C SER A 71 -16.31 -1.48 -3.16
N SER A 72 -17.27 -2.22 -3.71
CA SER A 72 -17.03 -3.58 -4.17
C SER A 72 -16.15 -3.60 -5.43
N VAL A 73 -15.49 -4.73 -5.67
CA VAL A 73 -14.70 -4.93 -6.91
C VAL A 73 -15.56 -4.70 -8.16
N ARG A 74 -16.82 -5.16 -8.14
CA ARG A 74 -17.75 -4.98 -9.26
C ARG A 74 -17.97 -3.49 -9.56
N GLU A 75 -18.24 -2.68 -8.54
CA GLU A 75 -18.46 -1.24 -8.71
C GLU A 75 -17.21 -0.53 -9.24
N VAL A 76 -16.04 -0.84 -8.68
CA VAL A 76 -14.77 -0.23 -9.09
C VAL A 76 -14.49 -0.54 -10.57
N ILE A 77 -14.57 -1.82 -10.97
CA ILE A 77 -14.31 -2.21 -12.36
C ILE A 77 -15.35 -1.64 -13.32
N SER A 78 -16.64 -1.62 -12.94
CA SER A 78 -17.69 -1.00 -13.76
C SER A 78 -17.48 0.51 -13.92
N LYS A 79 -17.05 1.21 -12.88
CA LYS A 79 -16.72 2.64 -12.93
C LYS A 79 -15.55 2.90 -13.88
N LEU A 80 -14.44 2.16 -13.72
CA LEU A 80 -13.25 2.30 -14.56
C LEU A 80 -13.55 2.08 -16.04
N LYS A 81 -14.34 1.05 -16.39
CA LYS A 81 -14.74 0.81 -17.79
C LYS A 81 -15.56 1.95 -18.36
N LYS A 82 -16.54 2.47 -17.61
CA LYS A 82 -17.39 3.59 -18.04
C LYS A 82 -16.57 4.86 -18.26
N GLU A 83 -15.70 5.20 -17.31
CA GLU A 83 -14.84 6.37 -17.39
C GLU A 83 -13.84 6.28 -18.55
N PHE A 84 -13.28 5.09 -18.79
CA PHE A 84 -12.39 4.85 -19.92
C PHE A 84 -13.10 5.04 -21.27
N ILE A 85 -14.27 4.43 -21.47
CA ILE A 85 -15.06 4.58 -22.71
C ILE A 85 -15.46 6.04 -22.92
N ALA A 86 -15.90 6.73 -21.86
CA ALA A 86 -16.24 8.15 -21.93
C ALA A 86 -15.02 9.00 -22.33
N ALA A 87 -13.84 8.72 -21.78
CA ALA A 87 -12.61 9.42 -22.13
C ALA A 87 -12.18 9.16 -23.58
N GLU A 88 -12.30 7.92 -24.09
CA GLU A 88 -12.01 7.60 -25.48
C GLU A 88 -12.92 8.37 -26.45
N PHE A 89 -14.22 8.41 -26.15
CA PHE A 89 -15.21 9.13 -26.96
C PHE A 89 -14.93 10.64 -27.00
N LEU A 90 -14.56 11.24 -25.86
CA LEU A 90 -14.17 12.65 -25.78
C LEU A 90 -12.83 12.94 -26.49
N SER A 91 -11.95 11.94 -26.60
CA SER A 91 -10.66 12.06 -27.27
C SER A 91 -10.70 11.86 -28.79
N GLY A 92 -11.89 11.62 -29.37
CA GLY A 92 -12.07 11.46 -30.82
C GLY A 92 -11.47 10.17 -31.40
N LYS A 93 -11.18 9.17 -30.57
CA LYS A 93 -10.73 7.85 -31.02
C LYS A 93 -11.94 6.99 -31.37
N GLU A 94 -12.02 6.53 -32.62
CA GLU A 94 -13.00 5.53 -33.03
C GLU A 94 -12.86 4.26 -32.18
N ILE A 95 -13.97 3.82 -31.58
CA ILE A 95 -14.04 2.60 -30.79
C ILE A 95 -13.95 1.43 -31.77
N ALA A 96 -12.75 0.87 -31.95
CA ALA A 96 -12.57 -0.37 -32.68
C ALA A 96 -13.11 -1.53 -31.82
N HIS A 97 -14.28 -2.02 -32.20
CA HIS A 97 -14.87 -3.26 -31.69
C HIS A 97 -14.28 -4.49 -32.37
#